data_AF-A0A9Q4T3K7-F1
#
_entry.id   AF-A0A9Q4T3K7-F1
#
_cell.length_a   1.000
_cell.length_b   1.000
_cell.length_c   1.000
_cell.angle_alpha   90.00
_cell.angle_beta   90.00
_cell.angle_gamma   90.00
#
_symmetry.space_group_name_H-M   'P 1'
#
loop_
_entity.id
_entity.type
_entity.pdbx_description
1 polymer ?
#
loop_
_entity_poly.entity_id
_entity_poly.type
_entity_poly.pdbx_seq_one_letter_code
_entity_poly.pdbx_strand_id
1 'polypeptide(L)'
;MAEVFLAIVGFMLAIIVIYFIISFQMAREQKFKAAAIRVDARILEMRYSSSSESGSVTYKMKVIFTTDRGPETAVGSATLSSPGMIYVKDHKTIPTYYLKDNPQKILIATDEIPDLLSQ
;
A
#
# COMPACT_ATOMS: atom_id res chain seq x y z
N MET A 1 14.19 -39.82 -16.85
CA MET A 1 12.72 -39.68 -17.06
C MET A 1 12.00 -39.34 -15.76
N ALA A 2 12.14 -40.12 -14.67
CA ALA A 2 11.45 -39.86 -13.40
C ALA A 2 11.87 -38.56 -12.68
N GLU A 3 13.16 -38.19 -12.71
CA GLU A 3 13.65 -36.95 -12.07
C GLU A 3 13.09 -35.68 -12.72
N VAL A 4 12.97 -35.67 -14.05
CA VAL A 4 12.39 -34.54 -14.81
C VAL A 4 10.91 -34.40 -14.49
N PHE A 5 10.18 -35.50 -14.35
CA PHE A 5 8.77 -35.50 -13.97
C PHE A 5 8.56 -34.95 -12.56
N LEU A 6 9.38 -35.37 -11.58
CA LEU A 6 9.32 -34.85 -10.21
C LEU A 6 9.66 -33.35 -10.14
N ALA A 7 10.63 -32.87 -10.94
CA ALA A 7 10.96 -31.46 -11.02
C ALA A 7 9.79 -30.60 -11.56
N ILE A 8 9.10 -31.08 -12.60
CA ILE A 8 7.94 -30.39 -13.19
C ILE A 8 6.78 -30.34 -12.18
N VAL A 9 6.49 -31.44 -11.48
CA VAL A 9 5.45 -31.49 -10.45
C VAL A 9 5.80 -30.55 -9.27
N GLY A 10 7.06 -30.51 -8.86
CA GLY A 10 7.53 -29.59 -7.82
C GLY A 10 7.37 -28.11 -8.23
N PHE A 11 7.68 -27.78 -9.48
CA PHE A 11 7.52 -26.42 -10.01
C PHE A 11 6.05 -26.00 -10.10
N MET A 12 5.17 -26.90 -10.56
CA MET A 12 3.71 -26.70 -10.55
C MET A 12 3.18 -26.40 -9.15
N LEU A 13 3.58 -27.19 -8.15
CA LEU A 13 3.18 -26.98 -6.76
C LEU A 13 3.69 -25.64 -6.22
N ALA A 14 4.92 -25.26 -6.54
CA ALA A 14 5.47 -23.96 -6.15
C ALA A 14 4.66 -22.79 -6.72
N ILE A 15 4.28 -22.85 -8.01
CA ILE A 15 3.44 -21.83 -8.65
C ILE A 15 2.07 -21.72 -7.96
N ILE A 16 1.43 -22.85 -7.65
CA ILE A 16 0.12 -22.87 -6.98
C ILE A 16 0.22 -22.21 -5.61
N VAL A 17 1.27 -22.51 -4.83
CA VAL A 17 1.50 -21.89 -3.52
C VAL A 17 1.73 -20.38 -3.65
N ILE A 18 2.57 -19.95 -4.59
CA ILE A 18 2.82 -18.52 -4.86
C ILE A 18 1.52 -17.80 -5.23
N TYR A 19 0.74 -18.37 -6.13
CA TYR A 19 -0.56 -17.82 -6.53
C TYR A 19 -1.49 -17.65 -5.33
N PHE A 20 -1.61 -18.69 -4.49
CA PHE A 20 -2.48 -18.65 -3.31
C PHE A 20 -2.05 -17.58 -2.30
N ILE A 21 -0.74 -17.40 -2.08
CA ILE A 21 -0.20 -16.35 -1.21
C ILE A 21 -0.58 -14.97 -1.74
N ILE A 22 -0.39 -14.70 -3.04
CA ILE A 22 -0.71 -13.40 -3.66
C ILE A 22 -2.22 -13.12 -3.57
N SER A 23 -3.06 -14.09 -3.94
CA SER A 23 -4.52 -13.96 -3.87
C SER A 23 -5.02 -13.69 -2.45
N PHE A 24 -4.43 -14.33 -1.45
CA PHE A 24 -4.80 -14.12 -0.05
C PHE A 24 -4.45 -12.72 0.45
N GLN A 25 -3.29 -12.18 0.05
CA GLN A 25 -2.90 -10.81 0.39
C GLN A 25 -3.84 -9.78 -0.26
N MET A 26 -4.10 -9.92 -1.57
CA MET A 26 -5.04 -9.08 -2.31
C MET A 26 -6.44 -9.07 -1.68
N ALA A 27 -6.97 -10.24 -1.32
CA ALA A 27 -8.28 -10.35 -0.67
C ALA A 27 -8.32 -9.63 0.69
N ARG A 28 -7.21 -9.60 1.43
CA ARG A 28 -7.12 -8.93 2.73
C ARG A 28 -7.09 -7.41 2.58
N GLU A 29 -6.36 -6.89 1.60
CA GLU A 29 -6.33 -5.46 1.29
C GLU A 29 -7.69 -4.97 0.79
N GLN A 30 -8.35 -5.73 -0.09
CA GLN A 30 -9.70 -5.38 -0.55
C GLN A 30 -10.73 -5.41 0.58
N LYS A 31 -10.66 -6.40 1.49
CA LYS A 31 -11.50 -6.41 2.70
C LYS A 31 -11.23 -5.21 3.60
N PHE A 32 -9.98 -4.76 3.69
CA PHE A 32 -9.62 -3.55 4.42
C PHE A 32 -10.22 -2.31 3.73
N LYS A 33 -10.01 -2.13 2.42
CA LYS A 33 -10.58 -1.03 1.64
C LYS A 33 -12.12 -1.00 1.71
N ALA A 34 -12.78 -2.16 1.71
CA ALA A 34 -14.24 -2.26 1.80
C ALA A 34 -14.81 -1.88 3.18
N ALA A 35 -14.06 -2.12 4.26
CA ALA A 35 -14.46 -1.77 5.63
C ALA A 35 -13.94 -0.40 6.09
N ALA A 36 -12.98 0.18 5.36
CA ALA A 36 -12.35 1.44 5.66
C ALA A 36 -13.01 2.61 4.93
N ILE A 37 -12.81 3.81 5.47
CA ILE A 37 -13.28 5.05 4.87
C ILE A 37 -12.11 5.70 4.14
N ARG A 38 -12.31 6.00 2.85
CA ARG A 38 -11.34 6.72 2.00
C ARG A 38 -11.34 8.21 2.35
N VAL A 39 -10.16 8.76 2.61
CA VAL A 39 -9.93 10.19 2.84
C VAL A 39 -8.62 10.64 2.23
N ASP A 40 -8.56 11.90 1.81
CA ASP A 40 -7.30 12.54 1.42
C ASP A 40 -6.60 13.08 2.66
N ALA A 41 -5.65 12.30 3.19
CA ALA A 41 -4.94 12.67 4.40
C ALA A 41 -3.79 13.62 4.06
N ARG A 42 -3.60 14.65 4.89
CA ARG A 42 -2.49 15.60 4.75
C ARG A 42 -1.25 15.06 5.43
N ILE A 43 -0.11 15.15 4.77
CA ILE A 43 1.16 14.64 5.27
C ILE A 43 1.79 15.68 6.19
N LEU A 44 2.02 15.30 7.44
CA LEU A 44 2.71 16.13 8.44
C LEU A 44 4.22 15.87 8.42
N GLU A 45 4.59 14.60 8.42
CA GLU A 45 6.00 14.18 8.42
C GLU A 45 6.18 12.96 7.51
N MET A 46 7.31 12.91 6.84
CA MET A 46 7.72 11.79 6.00
C MET A 46 9.14 11.39 6.39
N ARG A 47 9.29 10.19 6.95
CA ARG A 47 10.58 9.63 7.34
C ARG A 47 10.93 8.48 6.41
N TYR A 48 12.12 8.53 5.83
CA TYR A 48 12.67 7.42 5.06
C TYR A 48 12.75 6.15 5.92
N SER A 49 12.28 5.03 5.39
CA SER A 49 12.36 3.73 6.06
C SER A 49 13.34 2.81 5.33
N SER A 50 13.09 2.56 4.05
CA SER A 50 13.90 1.65 3.23
C SER A 50 13.70 1.94 1.75
N SER A 51 14.63 1.50 0.91
CA SER A 51 14.50 1.51 -0.54
C SER A 51 14.59 0.09 -1.08
N SER A 52 13.92 -0.14 -2.19
CA SER A 52 14.07 -1.35 -3.00
C SER A 52 15.10 -1.12 -4.10
N GLU A 53 15.73 -2.20 -4.59
CA GLU A 53 16.65 -2.13 -5.75
C GLU A 53 15.95 -1.63 -7.02
N SER A 54 14.62 -1.77 -7.13
CA SER A 54 13.81 -1.27 -8.25
C SER A 54 13.54 0.24 -8.21
N GLY A 55 14.14 0.97 -7.26
CA GLY A 55 14.00 2.43 -7.15
C GLY A 55 12.75 2.90 -6.40
N SER A 56 11.90 1.98 -5.92
CA SER A 56 10.77 2.35 -5.04
C SER A 56 11.27 2.57 -3.62
N VAL A 57 10.72 3.59 -2.95
CA VAL A 57 11.13 3.99 -1.59
C VAL A 57 9.96 3.85 -0.62
N THR A 58 10.19 3.13 0.46
CA THR A 58 9.26 3.01 1.58
C THR A 58 9.46 4.15 2.56
N TYR A 59 8.40 4.91 2.80
CA TYR A 59 8.36 5.99 3.77
C TYR A 59 7.41 5.64 4.92
N LYS A 60 7.79 6.03 6.14
CA LYS A 60 6.87 6.15 7.26
C LYS A 60 6.32 7.56 7.28
N MET A 61 5.01 7.68 7.11
CA MET A 61 4.32 8.94 6.93
C MET A 61 3.38 9.16 8.11
N LYS A 62 3.52 10.30 8.77
CA LYS A 62 2.54 10.79 9.75
C LYS A 62 1.54 11.66 9.00
N VAL A 63 0.27 11.27 9.02
CA VAL A 63 -0.79 11.94 8.27
C VAL A 63 -1.90 12.40 9.21
N ILE A 64 -2.53 13.52 8.87
CA ILE A 64 -3.69 14.07 9.56
C ILE A 64 -4.89 14.08 8.62
N PHE A 65 -6.04 13.66 9.11
CA PHE A 65 -7.29 13.63 8.36
C PHE A 65 -8.48 13.88 9.28
N THR A 66 -9.58 14.38 8.70
CA THR A 66 -10.80 14.65 9.44
C THR A 66 -11.71 13.43 9.43
N THR A 67 -12.12 13.01 10.63
CA THR A 67 -13.15 11.96 10.83
C THR A 67 -14.45 12.60 11.30
N ASP A 68 -15.52 11.80 11.37
CA ASP A 68 -16.81 12.21 11.97
C ASP A 68 -16.66 12.72 13.42
N ARG A 69 -15.57 12.36 14.13
CA ARG A 69 -15.29 12.74 15.52
C ARG A 69 -14.31 13.91 15.65
N GLY A 70 -13.76 14.40 14.53
CA GLY A 70 -12.76 15.46 14.51
C GLY A 70 -11.45 15.05 13.81
N PRO A 71 -10.45 15.95 13.83
CA PRO A 71 -9.15 15.69 13.21
C PRO A 71 -8.37 14.62 13.99
N GLU A 72 -7.94 13.58 13.29
CA GLU A 72 -7.15 12.47 13.82
C GLU A 72 -5.80 12.39 13.12
N THR A 73 -4.79 11.90 13.83
CA THR A 73 -3.44 11.71 13.29
C THR A 73 -3.04 10.24 13.36
N ALA A 74 -2.55 9.70 12.25
CA ALA A 74 -2.11 8.32 12.17
C ALA A 74 -0.73 8.21 11.50
N VAL A 75 -0.06 7.08 11.72
CA VAL A 75 1.22 6.78 11.10
C VAL A 75 1.06 5.54 10.23
N GLY A 76 1.39 5.69 8.95
CA GLY A 76 1.31 4.64 7.95
C GLY A 76 2.66 4.42 7.29
N SER A 77 2.90 3.22 6.76
CA SER A 77 4.03 2.96 5.88
C SER A 77 3.52 2.83 4.45
N ALA A 78 4.20 3.46 3.51
CA ALA A 78 3.82 3.46 2.10
C ALA A 78 5.06 3.34 1.22
N THR A 79 4.97 2.48 0.22
CA THR A 79 6.00 2.37 -0.82
C THR A 79 5.60 3.27 -1.98
N LEU A 80 6.39 4.32 -2.21
CA LEU A 80 6.20 5.28 -3.28
C LEU A 80 7.18 4.98 -4.42
N SER A 81 6.65 4.94 -5.63
CA SER A 81 7.42 5.02 -6.88
C SER A 81 7.75 6.49 -7.19
N SER A 82 8.63 6.74 -8.16
CA SER A 82 9.05 8.11 -8.54
C SER A 82 7.88 9.07 -8.81
N PRO A 83 6.81 8.69 -9.56
CA PRO A 83 5.63 9.55 -9.73
C PRO A 83 4.91 9.83 -8.41
N GLY A 84 4.76 8.82 -7.55
CA GLY A 84 4.15 8.98 -6.22
C GLY A 84 4.94 9.93 -5.31
N MET A 85 6.27 9.91 -5.42
CA MET A 85 7.14 10.85 -4.69
C MET A 85 6.94 12.30 -5.14
N ILE A 86 6.78 12.54 -6.44
CA ILE A 86 6.50 13.88 -7.00
C ILE A 86 5.12 14.35 -6.53
N TYR A 87 4.09 13.51 -6.64
CA TYR A 87 2.74 13.85 -6.21
C TYR A 87 2.68 14.28 -4.75
N VAL A 88 3.29 13.49 -3.85
CA VAL A 88 3.36 13.78 -2.42
C VAL A 88 4.10 15.08 -2.14
N LYS A 89 5.16 15.39 -2.90
CA LYS A 89 5.92 16.63 -2.76
C LYS A 89 5.10 17.86 -3.16
N ASP A 90 4.32 17.75 -4.24
CA ASP A 90 3.56 18.86 -4.81
C ASP A 90 2.24 19.11 -4.06
N HIS A 91 1.49 18.05 -3.76
CA HIS A 91 0.13 18.16 -3.20
C HIS A 91 0.12 18.10 -1.67
N LYS A 92 1.16 17.52 -1.04
CA LYS A 92 1.26 17.28 0.42
C LYS A 92 0.07 16.50 1.00
N THR A 93 -0.70 15.83 0.16
CA THR A 93 -1.83 14.96 0.51
C THR A 93 -1.61 13.58 -0.10
N ILE A 94 -2.24 12.56 0.49
CA ILE A 94 -2.16 11.20 0.00
C ILE A 94 -3.45 10.43 0.28
N PRO A 95 -3.98 9.67 -0.72
CA PRO A 95 -5.15 8.83 -0.51
C PRO A 95 -4.90 7.82 0.61
N THR A 96 -5.72 7.88 1.66
CA THR A 96 -5.58 7.07 2.86
C THR A 96 -6.92 6.48 3.26
N TYR A 97 -6.91 5.19 3.58
CA TYR A 97 -8.05 4.48 4.14
C TYR A 97 -7.85 4.33 5.64
N TYR A 98 -8.83 4.71 6.45
CA TYR A 98 -8.81 4.50 7.89
C TYR A 98 -9.99 3.64 8.33
N LEU A 99 -9.83 2.85 9.38
CA LEU A 99 -10.94 2.10 9.97
C LEU A 99 -11.75 3.00 10.91
N LYS A 100 -13.07 3.05 10.75
CA LYS A 100 -13.96 3.84 11.61
C LYS A 100 -13.82 3.48 13.10
N ASP A 101 -13.64 2.19 13.39
CA ASP A 101 -13.49 1.67 14.75
C ASP A 101 -12.11 1.92 15.34
N ASN A 102 -11.09 2.11 14.49
CA ASN A 102 -9.72 2.39 14.90
C ASN A 102 -9.02 3.32 13.90
N PRO A 103 -9.17 4.65 14.04
CA PRO A 103 -8.63 5.62 13.09
C PRO A 103 -7.10 5.65 13.06
N GLN A 104 -6.40 5.10 14.06
CA GLN A 104 -4.94 4.97 14.00
C GLN A 104 -4.48 3.90 13.00
N LYS A 105 -5.35 2.94 12.67
CA LYS A 105 -5.03 1.89 11.69
C LYS A 105 -5.41 2.39 10.30
N ILE A 106 -4.38 2.77 9.55
CA ILE A 106 -4.52 3.30 8.21
C ILE A 106 -3.84 2.42 7.16
N LEU A 107 -4.33 2.51 5.93
CA LEU A 107 -3.72 1.98 4.72
C LEU A 107 -3.55 3.14 3.75
N ILE A 108 -2.30 3.41 3.37
CA ILE A 108 -1.99 4.44 2.38
C ILE A 108 -2.10 3.79 1.01
N ALA A 109 -3.03 4.28 0.18
CA ALA A 109 -3.34 3.71 -1.13
C ALA A 109 -2.52 4.41 -2.21
N THR A 110 -1.26 3.99 -2.37
CA THR A 110 -0.35 4.55 -3.37
C THR A 110 -0.75 4.21 -4.80
N ASP A 111 -1.56 3.17 -4.99
CA ASP A 111 -2.18 2.74 -6.24
C ASP A 111 -3.27 3.70 -6.75
N GLU A 112 -3.80 4.56 -5.87
CA GLU A 112 -4.83 5.55 -6.18
C GLU A 112 -4.27 6.96 -6.35
N ILE A 113 -2.94 7.12 -6.28
CA ILE A 113 -2.29 8.38 -6.64
C ILE A 113 -2.50 8.59 -8.15
N PRO A 114 -3.04 9.75 -8.58
CA PRO A 114 -3.20 10.05 -9.99
C PRO A 114 -1.87 9.88 -10.73
N ASP A 115 -1.88 9.13 -11.82
CA ASP A 115 -0.66 8.91 -12.60
C ASP A 115 -0.27 10.22 -13.29
N LEU A 116 0.72 10.90 -12.74
CA LEU A 116 1.25 12.17 -13.24
C LEU A 116 1.87 12.04 -14.65
N LEU A 117 2.12 10.82 -15.12
CA LEU A 117 2.66 10.54 -16.46
C LEU A 117 1.57 10.27 -17.52
N SER A 118 0.29 10.33 -17.13
CA SER A 118 -0.84 10.09 -18.03
C SER A 118 -1.56 11.36 -18.51
N GLN A 119 -0.97 12.54 -18.26
CA GLN A 119 -1.32 13.82 -18.89
C GLN A 119 -0.35 14.17 -20.01
#